data_AF-A0A1H3VP74-F1
#
_entry.id   AF-A0A1H3VP74-F1
#
_cell.length_a   1.000
_cell.length_b   1.000
_cell.length_c   1.000
_cell.angle_alpha   90.00
_cell.angle_beta   90.00
_cell.angle_gamma   90.00
#
_symmetry.space_group_name_H-M   'P 1'
#
loop_
_entity.id
_entity.type
_entity.pdbx_description
1 polymer ?
#
loop_
_entity_poly.entity_id
_entity_poly.type
_entity_poly.pdbx_seq_one_letter_code
_entity_poly.pdbx_strand_id
1 'polypeptide(L)' 'MVRRSMKEEDMVLLREECGSGNERACNTLERLCENGRDDACQYVLK' A
#
# COMPACT_ATOMS: atom_id res chain seq x y z
N MET A 1 8.73 -20.04 8.43
CA MET A 1 7.73 -18.96 8.35
C MET A 1 8.04 -18.15 7.10
N VAL A 2 7.35 -18.41 5.98
CA VAL A 2 7.49 -17.55 4.80
C VAL A 2 6.85 -16.22 5.18
N ARG A 3 7.67 -15.25 5.61
CA ARG A 3 7.23 -13.85 5.68
C ARG A 3 6.85 -13.50 4.26
N ARG A 4 5.56 -13.59 3.92
CA ARG A 4 5.03 -13.04 2.68
C ARG A 4 5.20 -11.53 2.77
N SER A 5 6.39 -11.05 2.45
CA SER A 5 6.59 -9.67 2.05
C SER A 5 5.66 -9.50 0.85
N MET A 6 4.61 -8.72 1.03
CA MET A 6 3.79 -8.26 -0.08
C MET A 6 4.77 -7.54 -0.99
N LYS A 7 4.79 -7.92 -2.26
CA LYS A 7 5.85 -7.44 -3.14
C LYS A 7 5.65 -5.95 -3.34
N GLU A 8 6.73 -5.20 -3.53
CA GLU A 8 6.66 -3.78 -3.89
C GLU A 8 5.72 -3.56 -5.09
N GLU A 9 5.63 -4.53 -5.99
CA GLU A 9 4.69 -4.59 -7.12
C GLU A 9 3.22 -4.41 -6.71
N ASP A 10 2.77 -5.03 -5.61
CA ASP A 10 1.40 -4.90 -5.10
C ASP A 10 1.15 -3.50 -4.54
N MET A 11 2.16 -2.88 -3.91
CA MET A 11 2.06 -1.51 -3.38
C MET A 11 2.03 -0.47 -4.49
N VAL A 12 2.80 -0.67 -5.55
CA VAL A 12 2.79 0.16 -6.76
C VAL A 12 1.42 0.09 -7.43
N LEU A 13 0.86 -1.11 -7.61
CA LEU A 13 -0.50 -1.30 -8.14
C LEU A 13 -1.55 -0.59 -7.29
N LEU A 14 -1.49 -0.76 -5.97
CA LEU A 14 -2.41 -0.07 -5.05
C LEU A 14 -2.27 1.46 -5.14
N ARG A 15 -1.05 1.97 -5.36
CA ARG A 15 -0.81 3.41 -5.52
C ARG A 15 -1.36 3.92 -6.84
N GLU A 16 -1.19 3.19 -7.93
CA GLU A 16 -1.78 3.56 -9.23
C GLU A 16 -3.30 3.53 -9.18
N GLU A 17 -3.87 2.49 -8.58
CA GLU A 17 -5.31 2.39 -8.32
C GLU A 17 -5.80 3.56 -7.46
N CYS A 18 -5.06 3.91 -6.40
CA CYS A 18 -5.36 5.07 -5.56
C CYS A 18 -5.35 6.38 -6.35
N GLY A 19 -4.33 6.61 -7.20
CA GLY A 19 -4.25 7.77 -8.09
C GLY A 19 -5.31 7.79 -9.19
N SER A 20 -5.82 6.62 -9.58
CA SER A 20 -6.93 6.45 -10.52
C SER A 20 -8.30 6.79 -9.89
N GLY A 21 -8.35 7.01 -8.58
CA GLY A 21 -9.58 7.29 -7.82
C GLY A 21 -10.15 6.09 -7.07
N ASN A 22 -9.39 5.00 -6.94
CA ASN A 22 -9.79 3.84 -6.13
C ASN A 22 -9.47 4.08 -4.65
N GLU A 23 -10.45 4.64 -3.92
CA GLU A 23 -10.35 4.97 -2.50
C GLU A 23 -10.08 3.74 -1.60
N ARG A 24 -10.48 2.52 -2.04
CA ARG A 24 -10.17 1.28 -1.32
C ARG A 24 -8.70 0.97 -1.35
N ALA A 25 -8.03 1.25 -2.47
CA ALA A 25 -6.59 1.02 -2.61
C ALA A 25 -5.82 1.98 -1.70
N CYS A 26 -6.21 3.26 -1.67
CA CYS A 26 -5.66 4.25 -0.74
C CYS A 26 -5.85 3.81 0.73
N ASN A 27 -7.08 3.44 1.11
CA ASN A 27 -7.38 2.97 2.48
C ASN A 27 -6.59 1.72 2.86
N THR A 28 -6.36 0.81 1.90
CA THR A 28 -5.58 -0.41 2.13
C THR A 28 -4.13 -0.05 2.39
N LEU A 29 -3.54 0.87 1.62
CA LEU A 29 -2.18 1.37 1.85
C LEU A 29 -2.06 2.10 3.21
N GLU A 30 -3.04 2.93 3.58
CA GLU A 30 -3.09 3.57 4.90
C GLU A 30 -3.14 2.55 6.04
N ARG A 31 -4.01 1.54 5.94
CA ARG A 31 -4.10 0.47 6.96
C ARG A 31 -2.83 -0.38 7.05
N LEU A 32 -2.15 -0.58 5.93
CA LEU A 32 -0.86 -1.28 5.89
C LEU A 32 0.21 -0.45 6.61
N CYS A 33 0.24 0.85 6.34
CA CYS A 33 1.10 1.81 7.03
C CYS A 33 0.85 1.80 8.55
N GLU A 34 -0.41 1.89 8.98
CA GLU A 34 -0.78 1.81 10.41
C GLU A 34 -0.45 0.45 11.06
N ASN A 35 -0.41 -0.64 10.27
CA ASN A 35 -0.02 -1.96 10.75
C ASN A 35 1.50 -2.12 10.99
N GLY A 36 2.30 -1.07 10.76
CA GLY A 36 3.76 -1.12 10.91
C GLY A 36 4.49 -1.61 9.67
N ARG A 37 3.90 -1.43 8.48
CA ARG A 37 4.62 -1.49 7.21
C ARG A 37 4.97 -0.08 6.74
N ASP A 38 6.08 0.43 7.25
CA ASP A 38 6.68 1.70 6.84
C ASP A 38 6.95 1.78 5.33
N ASP A 39 7.20 0.63 4.69
CA ASP A 39 7.32 0.47 3.24
C ASP A 39 6.04 0.88 2.51
N ALA A 40 4.86 0.51 3.03
CA ALA A 40 3.58 0.95 2.46
C ALA A 40 3.33 2.45 2.68
N CYS A 41 3.78 3.01 3.81
CA CYS A 41 3.64 4.45 4.10
C CYS A 41 4.31 5.33 3.04
N GLN A 42 5.40 4.88 2.43
CA GLN A 42 6.07 5.59 1.33
C GLN A 42 5.14 5.80 0.11
N TYR A 43 4.18 4.90 -0.09
CA TYR A 43 3.22 4.94 -1.20
C TYR A 43 1.93 5.71 -0.88
N VAL A 44 1.68 6.02 0.40
CA VAL A 44 0.50 6.78 0.90
C VAL A 44 0.67 8.29 0.72
N LEU A 45 1.88 8.78 0.45
CA LEU A 45 2.17 10.21 0.34
C LEU A 45 1.36 10.88 -0.80
N LYS A 46 0.43 11.73 -0.36
CA LYS A 46 -0.46 12.66 -1.07
C LYS A 46 0.08 13.27 -2.35
#